data_AF-A0AAE1BYR5-F1
#
_entry.id   AF-A0AAE1BYR5-F1
#
_cell.length_a   1.000
_cell.length_b   1.000
_cell.length_c   1.000
_cell.angle_alpha   90.00
_cell.angle_beta   90.00
_cell.angle_gamma   90.00
#
_symmetry.space_group_name_H-M   'P 1'
#
loop_
_entity.id
_entity.type
_entity.pdbx_description
1 polymer ?
#
loop_
_entity_poly.entity_id
_entity_poly.type
_entity_poly.pdbx_seq_one_letter_code
_entity_poly.pdbx_strand_id
1 'polypeptide(L)'
;MAAIAPTAGGQYHWVSELAPRRVQSFLSYITGWLVSLGWVSYLTLVSFTAATTIQGLAVLNYPDYAAQPWHATLLTWAVVCFGLFFNTVLAPRLPAIEVIFFVLHVVGWFGIFVTLLVTGPRRNAFDKFTHFTDGGNWGSDGLSGIITMMNSPLCWLGTSRQCTCILEIVILVLNYYSAEETQNASTTMPRVITWSIVMNAIMVIALADVYVTAIDDLDATLSTPIGVVCIQVFYDVTKSRSATNAMAALVVIESISACIAEGACASRQVECTTFT
;
A
#
# COMPACT_ATOMS: atom_id res chain seq x y z
N MET A 1 21.40 4.90 -10.17
CA MET A 1 20.87 4.44 -11.47
C MET A 1 19.85 5.41 -12.03
N ALA A 2 18.77 5.70 -11.30
CA ALA A 2 17.83 6.79 -11.56
C ALA A 2 18.39 8.05 -12.23
N ALA A 3 19.46 8.62 -11.65
CA ALA A 3 20.08 9.86 -12.13
C ALA A 3 21.02 9.67 -13.34
N ILE A 4 21.51 8.44 -13.54
CA ILE A 4 22.58 8.09 -14.48
C ILE A 4 22.00 7.60 -15.81
N ALA A 5 20.92 6.81 -15.73
CA ALA A 5 20.18 6.28 -16.87
C ALA A 5 18.66 6.39 -16.60
N PRO A 6 18.09 7.61 -16.69
CA PRO A 6 16.66 7.85 -16.51
C PRO A 6 15.91 7.38 -17.75
N THR A 7 15.53 6.10 -17.80
CA THR A 7 14.77 5.52 -18.91
C THR A 7 13.50 4.86 -18.39
N ALA A 8 12.44 4.89 -19.21
CA ALA A 8 11.19 4.20 -18.88
C ALA A 8 11.35 2.66 -18.85
N GLY A 9 12.47 2.11 -19.35
CA GLY A 9 12.78 0.68 -19.23
C GLY A 9 13.18 0.22 -17.82
N GLY A 10 13.38 1.14 -16.86
CA GLY A 10 13.57 0.79 -15.45
C GLY A 10 14.67 -0.25 -15.19
N GLN A 11 14.37 -1.23 -14.33
CA GLN A 11 15.36 -2.17 -13.80
C GLN A 11 15.94 -3.13 -14.86
N TYR A 12 15.13 -3.63 -15.80
CA TYR A 12 15.62 -4.57 -16.82
C TYR A 12 16.57 -3.88 -17.80
N HIS A 13 16.34 -2.61 -18.11
CA HIS A 13 17.25 -1.81 -18.94
C HIS A 13 18.60 -1.61 -18.23
N TRP A 14 18.61 -1.32 -16.93
CA TRP A 14 19.87 -1.20 -16.17
C TRP A 14 20.64 -2.52 -16.09
N VAL A 15 19.95 -3.64 -15.96
CA VAL A 15 20.59 -4.96 -16.03
C VAL A 15 21.18 -5.19 -17.42
N SER A 16 20.51 -4.75 -18.47
CA SER A 16 21.05 -4.83 -19.82
C SER A 16 22.32 -3.99 -19.99
N GLU A 17 22.42 -2.80 -19.38
CA GLU A 17 23.58 -1.93 -19.51
C GLU A 17 24.77 -2.35 -18.62
N LEU A 18 24.49 -2.91 -17.44
CA LEU A 18 25.53 -3.21 -16.43
C LEU A 18 25.98 -4.67 -16.39
N ALA A 19 25.16 -5.61 -16.88
CA ALA A 19 25.51 -7.03 -16.81
C ALA A 19 26.59 -7.42 -17.83
N PRO A 20 27.44 -8.41 -17.51
CA PRO A 20 28.40 -8.95 -18.48
C PRO A 20 27.69 -9.47 -19.74
N ARG A 21 28.21 -9.14 -20.93
CA ARG A 21 27.61 -9.49 -22.25
C ARG A 21 27.16 -10.94 -22.39
N ARG A 22 27.83 -11.88 -21.73
CA ARG A 22 27.52 -13.32 -21.78
C ARG A 22 26.19 -13.69 -21.12
N VAL A 23 25.76 -12.94 -20.10
CA VAL A 23 24.55 -13.22 -19.32
C VAL A 23 23.53 -12.08 -19.39
N GLN A 24 23.86 -10.99 -20.09
CA GLN A 24 23.06 -9.78 -20.20
C GLN A 24 21.61 -10.04 -20.62
N SER A 25 21.40 -10.77 -21.72
CA SER A 25 20.05 -11.07 -22.23
C SER A 25 19.25 -11.93 -21.24
N PHE A 26 19.88 -12.97 -20.66
CA PHE A 26 19.22 -13.85 -19.69
C PHE A 26 18.82 -13.11 -18.40
N LEU A 27 19.74 -12.33 -17.82
CA LEU A 27 19.47 -11.57 -16.61
C LEU A 27 18.44 -10.47 -16.84
N SER A 28 18.47 -9.81 -18.00
CA SER A 28 17.47 -8.79 -18.35
C SER A 28 16.08 -9.40 -18.50
N TYR A 29 15.97 -10.56 -19.15
CA TYR A 29 14.71 -11.30 -19.29
C TYR A 29 14.14 -11.72 -17.94
N ILE A 30 14.96 -12.33 -17.07
CA ILE A 30 14.53 -12.70 -15.70
C ILE A 30 14.08 -11.46 -14.92
N THR A 31 14.83 -10.36 -15.01
CA THR A 31 14.48 -9.11 -14.32
C THR A 31 13.14 -8.57 -14.82
N GLY A 32 12.93 -8.49 -16.13
CA GLY A 32 11.66 -8.07 -16.71
C GLY A 32 10.50 -8.96 -16.27
N TRP A 33 10.68 -10.27 -16.30
CA TRP A 33 9.65 -11.24 -15.90
C TRP A 33 9.29 -11.13 -14.41
N LEU A 34 10.29 -11.01 -13.52
CA LEU A 34 10.07 -10.82 -12.09
C LEU A 34 9.37 -9.49 -11.78
N VAL A 35 9.73 -8.42 -12.48
CA VAL A 35 9.06 -7.11 -12.31
C VAL A 35 7.59 -7.19 -12.75
N SER A 36 7.29 -7.84 -13.88
CA SER A 36 5.90 -8.05 -14.32
C SER A 36 5.07 -8.85 -13.31
N LEU A 37 5.64 -9.90 -12.72
CA LEU A 37 4.99 -10.63 -11.62
C LEU A 37 4.78 -9.75 -10.39
N GLY A 38 5.73 -8.86 -10.10
CA GLY A 38 5.61 -7.86 -9.04
C GLY A 38 4.37 -6.98 -9.23
N TRP A 39 4.17 -6.42 -10.43
CA TRP A 39 3.01 -5.59 -10.74
C TRP A 39 1.68 -6.35 -10.63
N VAL A 40 1.60 -7.57 -11.18
CA VAL A 40 0.37 -8.37 -11.09
C VAL A 40 0.04 -8.70 -9.63
N SER A 41 1.05 -9.07 -8.84
CA SER A 41 0.88 -9.39 -7.43
C SER A 41 0.47 -8.15 -6.63
N TYR A 42 1.05 -7.00 -6.94
CA TYR A 42 0.75 -5.74 -6.26
C TYR A 42 -0.65 -5.22 -6.60
N LEU A 43 -1.06 -5.23 -7.88
CA LEU A 43 -2.41 -4.87 -8.30
C LEU A 43 -3.46 -5.75 -7.61
N THR A 44 -3.17 -7.05 -7.50
CA THR A 44 -4.02 -8.01 -6.79
C THR A 44 -4.11 -7.65 -5.29
N LEU A 45 -2.98 -7.33 -4.66
CA LEU A 45 -2.91 -6.94 -3.26
C LEU A 45 -3.76 -5.70 -2.97
N VAL A 46 -3.56 -4.60 -3.70
CA VAL A 46 -4.30 -3.34 -3.44
C VAL A 46 -5.80 -3.48 -3.71
N SER A 47 -6.16 -4.21 -4.76
CA SER A 47 -7.58 -4.46 -5.10
C SER A 47 -8.25 -5.35 -4.06
N PHE A 48 -7.53 -6.35 -3.54
CA PHE A 48 -8.01 -7.23 -2.49
C PHE A 48 -8.15 -6.48 -1.14
N THR A 49 -7.22 -5.58 -0.81
CA THR A 49 -7.33 -4.71 0.37
C THR A 49 -8.56 -3.81 0.29
N ALA A 50 -8.83 -3.18 -0.85
CA ALA A 50 -10.05 -2.40 -1.06
C ALA A 50 -11.31 -3.27 -0.86
N ALA A 51 -11.35 -4.43 -1.51
CA ALA A 51 -12.48 -5.36 -1.47
C ALA A 51 -12.78 -5.88 -0.06
N THR A 52 -11.75 -6.32 0.66
CA THR A 52 -11.88 -6.82 2.04
C THR A 52 -12.28 -5.71 3.01
N THR A 53 -11.81 -4.48 2.81
CA THR A 53 -12.24 -3.32 3.61
C THR A 53 -13.72 -2.99 3.35
N ILE A 54 -14.18 -3.02 2.10
CA ILE A 54 -15.60 -2.86 1.74
C ILE A 54 -16.44 -3.96 2.40
N GLN A 55 -15.98 -5.20 2.34
CA GLN A 55 -16.67 -6.33 2.96
C GLN A 55 -16.72 -6.21 4.49
N GLY A 56 -15.63 -5.77 5.13
CA GLY A 56 -15.58 -5.53 6.58
C GLY A 56 -16.55 -4.42 7.00
N LEU A 57 -16.69 -3.36 6.19
CA LEU A 57 -17.72 -2.34 6.39
C LEU A 57 -19.14 -2.89 6.28
N ALA A 58 -19.38 -3.83 5.36
CA ALA A 58 -20.68 -4.49 5.26
C ALA A 58 -21.00 -5.28 6.53
N VAL A 59 -20.03 -6.04 7.08
CA VAL A 59 -20.19 -6.77 8.35
C VAL A 59 -20.47 -5.82 9.52
N LEU A 60 -19.77 -4.68 9.59
CA LEU A 60 -19.97 -3.70 10.67
C LEU A 60 -21.37 -3.07 10.66
N ASN A 61 -21.93 -2.81 9.47
CA ASN A 61 -23.19 -2.07 9.33
C ASN A 61 -24.42 -2.98 9.24
N TYR A 62 -24.27 -4.20 8.71
CA TYR A 62 -25.35 -5.16 8.52
C TYR A 62 -25.10 -6.40 9.39
N PRO A 63 -25.71 -6.49 10.58
CA PRO A 63 -25.48 -7.61 11.51
C PRO A 63 -25.81 -8.99 10.92
N ASP A 64 -26.74 -9.06 9.97
CA ASP A 64 -27.17 -10.30 9.32
C ASP A 64 -26.31 -10.70 8.11
N TYR A 65 -25.28 -9.90 7.78
CA TYR A 65 -24.42 -10.18 6.64
C TYR A 65 -23.37 -11.24 6.97
N ALA A 66 -23.54 -12.44 6.42
CA ALA A 66 -22.56 -13.51 6.51
C ALA A 66 -21.44 -13.32 5.46
N ALA A 67 -20.29 -12.82 5.90
CA ALA A 67 -19.11 -12.68 5.05
C ALA A 67 -18.64 -14.05 4.53
N GLN A 68 -18.61 -14.21 3.20
CA GLN A 68 -18.06 -15.39 2.53
C GLN A 68 -16.81 -15.02 1.73
N PRO A 69 -15.82 -15.92 1.58
CA PRO A 69 -14.59 -15.63 0.83
C PRO A 69 -14.83 -15.21 -0.62
N TRP A 70 -15.85 -15.78 -1.28
CA TRP A 70 -16.16 -15.45 -2.67
C TRP A 70 -16.74 -14.03 -2.84
N HIS A 71 -17.33 -13.42 -1.80
CA HIS A 71 -17.74 -12.01 -1.83
C HIS A 71 -16.51 -11.10 -2.02
N ALA A 72 -15.42 -11.37 -1.29
CA ALA A 72 -14.16 -10.62 -1.42
C ALA A 72 -13.60 -10.73 -2.83
N THR A 73 -13.63 -11.92 -3.42
CA THR A 73 -13.14 -12.16 -4.79
C THR A 73 -13.94 -11.36 -5.82
N LEU A 74 -15.27 -11.37 -5.75
CA LEU A 74 -16.11 -10.61 -6.67
C LEU A 74 -15.91 -9.10 -6.53
N LEU A 75 -15.79 -8.61 -5.29
CA LEU A 75 -15.47 -7.21 -5.02
C LEU A 75 -14.08 -6.84 -5.55
N THR A 76 -13.10 -7.74 -5.45
CA THR A 76 -11.76 -7.55 -6.00
C THR A 76 -11.83 -7.39 -7.52
N TRP A 77 -12.57 -8.27 -8.20
CA TRP A 77 -12.80 -8.15 -9.65
C TRP A 77 -13.52 -6.85 -10.01
N ALA A 78 -14.50 -6.42 -9.21
CA ALA A 78 -15.18 -5.15 -9.43
C ALA A 78 -14.23 -3.95 -9.33
N VAL A 79 -13.32 -3.92 -8.33
CA VAL A 79 -12.30 -2.88 -8.18
C VAL A 79 -11.33 -2.86 -9.35
N VAL A 80 -10.84 -4.03 -9.79
CA VAL A 80 -9.96 -4.14 -10.95
C VAL A 80 -10.65 -3.66 -12.23
N CYS A 81 -11.89 -4.07 -12.47
CA CYS A 81 -12.68 -3.61 -13.62
C CYS A 81 -12.92 -2.10 -13.59
N PHE A 82 -13.16 -1.53 -12.41
CA PHE A 82 -13.29 -0.08 -12.24
C PHE A 82 -11.97 0.65 -12.57
N GLY A 83 -10.84 0.16 -12.05
CA GLY A 83 -9.52 0.70 -12.37
C GLY A 83 -9.19 0.63 -13.86
N LEU A 84 -9.53 -0.49 -14.52
CA LEU A 84 -9.37 -0.67 -15.96
C LEU A 84 -10.24 0.32 -16.76
N PHE A 85 -11.51 0.48 -16.38
CA PHE A 85 -12.40 1.46 -17.00
C PHE A 85 -11.84 2.88 -16.86
N PHE A 86 -11.33 3.22 -15.68
CA PHE A 86 -10.77 4.54 -15.42
C PHE A 86 -9.52 4.82 -16.26
N ASN A 87 -8.60 3.86 -16.32
CA ASN A 87 -7.37 3.96 -17.11
C ASN A 87 -7.63 3.99 -18.62
N THR A 88 -8.74 3.43 -19.10
CA THR A 88 -9.07 3.42 -20.55
C THR A 88 -9.88 4.64 -20.98
N VAL A 89 -10.85 5.09 -20.17
CA VAL A 89 -11.78 6.17 -20.56
C VAL A 89 -11.35 7.54 -20.03
N LEU A 90 -10.73 7.60 -18.85
CA LEU A 90 -10.32 8.84 -18.19
C LEU A 90 -8.82 9.14 -18.30
N ALA A 91 -8.08 8.43 -19.17
CA ALA A 91 -6.65 8.63 -19.42
C ALA A 91 -6.22 10.11 -19.55
N PRO A 92 -6.94 11.00 -20.26
CA PRO A 92 -6.51 12.40 -20.37
C PRO A 92 -6.66 13.22 -19.09
N ARG A 93 -7.49 12.76 -18.13
CA ARG A 93 -7.78 13.46 -16.86
C ARG A 93 -7.05 12.88 -15.66
N LEU A 94 -6.35 11.76 -15.85
CA LEU A 94 -5.59 11.06 -14.81
C LEU A 94 -4.69 12.00 -13.98
N PRO A 95 -3.88 12.89 -14.57
CA PRO A 95 -3.01 13.78 -13.80
C PRO A 95 -3.77 14.71 -12.84
N ALA A 96 -4.93 15.23 -13.27
CA ALA A 96 -5.74 16.09 -12.41
C ALA A 96 -6.42 15.31 -11.27
N ILE A 97 -6.78 14.06 -11.52
CA ILE A 97 -7.44 13.19 -10.56
C ILE A 97 -6.43 12.69 -9.51
N GLU A 98 -5.20 12.37 -9.92
CA GLU A 98 -4.10 12.02 -9.02
C GLU A 98 -3.80 13.13 -8.01
N VAL A 99 -3.87 14.41 -8.42
CA VAL A 99 -3.74 15.55 -7.49
C VAL A 99 -4.86 15.54 -6.44
N ILE A 100 -6.09 15.21 -6.83
CA ILE A 100 -7.22 15.13 -5.88
C ILE A 100 -6.98 13.98 -4.88
N PHE A 101 -6.56 12.80 -5.36
CA PHE A 101 -6.23 11.69 -4.49
C PHE A 101 -5.05 12.02 -3.57
N PHE A 102 -4.03 12.73 -4.04
CA PHE A 102 -2.95 13.19 -3.18
C PHE A 102 -3.43 14.12 -2.05
N VAL A 103 -4.34 15.05 -2.36
CA VAL A 103 -4.94 15.92 -1.32
C VAL A 103 -5.76 15.09 -0.33
N LEU A 104 -6.56 14.14 -0.82
CA LEU A 104 -7.32 13.22 0.03
C LEU A 104 -6.41 12.35 0.90
N HIS A 105 -5.28 11.92 0.37
CA HIS A 105 -4.28 11.14 1.09
C HIS A 105 -3.73 11.94 2.28
N VAL A 106 -3.26 13.17 2.05
CA VAL A 106 -2.69 14.01 3.09
C VAL A 106 -3.75 14.39 4.13
N VAL A 107 -4.92 14.87 3.70
CA VAL A 107 -6.01 15.29 4.60
C VAL A 107 -6.57 14.09 5.36
N GLY A 108 -6.76 12.95 4.67
CA GLY A 108 -7.24 11.71 5.24
C GLY A 108 -6.28 11.13 6.27
N TRP A 109 -4.97 11.21 6.01
CA TRP A 109 -3.95 10.85 6.99
C TRP A 109 -4.09 11.68 8.27
N PHE A 110 -4.18 13.01 8.16
CA PHE A 110 -4.39 13.87 9.33
C PHE A 110 -5.71 13.56 10.04
N GLY A 111 -6.79 13.30 9.29
CA GLY A 111 -8.08 12.93 9.85
C GLY A 111 -8.02 11.66 10.69
N ILE A 112 -7.41 10.61 10.16
CA ILE A 112 -7.25 9.33 10.87
C ILE A 112 -6.29 9.50 12.05
N PHE A 113 -5.13 10.11 11.83
CA PHE A 113 -4.11 10.34 12.85
C PHE A 113 -4.65 11.14 14.05
N VAL A 114 -5.28 12.30 13.80
CA VAL A 114 -5.84 13.15 14.86
C VAL A 114 -6.98 12.44 15.59
N THR A 115 -7.84 11.70 14.87
CA THR A 115 -8.91 10.95 15.51
C THR A 115 -8.35 9.92 16.47
N LEU A 116 -7.43 9.07 16.02
CA LEU A 116 -6.82 8.07 16.89
C LEU A 116 -6.03 8.70 18.04
N LEU A 117 -5.37 9.85 17.82
CA LEU A 117 -4.60 10.54 18.85
C LEU A 117 -5.47 11.13 19.96
N VAL A 118 -6.65 11.64 19.60
CA VAL A 118 -7.55 12.32 20.53
C VAL A 118 -8.47 11.33 21.25
N THR A 119 -9.02 10.34 20.54
CA THR A 119 -10.01 9.42 21.10
C THR A 119 -9.42 8.05 21.50
N GLY A 120 -8.19 7.74 21.10
CA GLY A 120 -7.55 6.47 21.42
C GLY A 120 -7.16 6.33 22.90
N PRO A 121 -7.18 5.11 23.45
CA PRO A 121 -6.69 4.85 24.81
C PRO A 121 -5.21 5.20 24.96
N ARG A 122 -4.83 5.71 26.14
CA ARG A 122 -3.43 6.04 26.44
C ARG A 122 -2.73 4.91 27.17
N ARG A 123 -2.14 4.00 26.41
CA ARG A 123 -1.26 2.97 26.96
C ARG A 123 0.09 3.53 27.42
N ASN A 124 0.69 2.85 28.39
CA ASN A 124 2.03 3.16 28.88
C ASN A 124 3.04 3.09 27.72
N ALA A 125 3.92 4.09 27.62
CA ALA A 125 4.96 4.13 26.58
C ALA A 125 5.93 2.96 26.71
N PHE A 126 6.22 2.51 27.94
CA PHE A 126 7.13 1.40 28.19
C PHE A 126 6.61 0.12 27.53
N ASP A 127 5.37 -0.28 27.86
CA ASP A 127 4.77 -1.53 27.36
C ASP A 127 4.70 -1.56 25.83
N LYS A 128 4.47 -0.41 25.17
CA LYS A 128 4.45 -0.33 23.69
C LYS A 128 5.77 -0.68 23.03
N PHE A 129 6.89 -0.28 23.63
CA PHE A 129 8.23 -0.47 23.05
C PHE A 129 8.95 -1.72 23.56
N THR A 130 8.45 -2.34 24.64
CA THR A 130 9.11 -3.49 25.26
C THR A 130 8.32 -4.79 25.16
N HIS A 131 7.02 -4.73 24.88
CA HIS A 131 6.18 -5.92 24.77
C HIS A 131 6.13 -6.41 23.33
N PHE A 132 6.89 -7.48 23.05
CA PHE A 132 6.87 -8.17 21.77
C PHE A 132 6.02 -9.44 21.89
N THR A 133 5.30 -9.76 20.81
CA THR A 133 4.40 -10.93 20.78
C THR A 133 4.64 -11.75 19.54
N ASP A 134 4.88 -13.04 19.72
CA ASP A 134 4.90 -14.01 18.63
C ASP A 134 3.50 -14.51 18.27
N GLY A 135 2.71 -13.65 17.60
CA GLY A 135 1.33 -13.97 17.22
C GLY A 135 1.20 -15.11 16.18
N GLY A 136 2.31 -15.51 15.54
CA GLY A 136 2.34 -16.61 14.57
C GLY A 136 2.90 -17.92 15.14
N ASN A 137 3.31 -17.94 16.41
CA ASN A 137 3.97 -19.08 17.05
C ASN A 137 5.18 -19.60 16.25
N TRP A 138 6.00 -18.66 15.76
CA TRP A 138 7.23 -18.92 15.02
C TRP A 138 8.38 -19.40 15.93
N GLY A 139 8.21 -19.38 17.24
CA GLY A 139 9.15 -19.90 18.23
C GLY A 139 10.18 -18.86 18.70
N SER A 140 10.11 -17.61 18.21
CA SER A 140 10.84 -16.47 18.77
C SER A 140 10.26 -15.14 18.28
N ASP A 141 10.29 -14.13 19.15
CA ASP A 141 9.85 -12.77 18.80
C ASP A 141 10.68 -12.16 17.66
N GLY A 142 11.98 -12.47 17.61
CA GLY A 142 12.87 -12.02 16.53
C GLY A 142 12.48 -12.60 15.17
N LEU A 143 12.17 -13.90 15.10
CA LEU A 143 11.70 -14.52 13.86
C LEU A 143 10.32 -14.00 13.46
N SER A 144 9.42 -13.81 14.43
CA SER A 144 8.10 -13.19 14.22
C SER A 144 8.23 -11.77 13.65
N GLY A 145 9.21 -10.99 14.15
CA GLY A 145 9.57 -9.67 13.64
C GLY A 145 10.07 -9.72 12.20
N ILE A 146 11.02 -10.61 11.89
CA ILE A 146 11.55 -10.79 10.52
C ILE A 146 10.46 -11.22 9.54
N ILE A 147 9.59 -12.14 9.95
CA ILE A 147 8.47 -12.63 9.12
C ILE A 147 7.46 -11.52 8.88
N THR A 148 7.20 -10.67 9.88
CA THR A 148 6.36 -9.48 9.71
C THR A 148 7.00 -8.47 8.75
N MET A 149 8.31 -8.24 8.85
CA MET A 149 9.07 -7.42 7.89
C MET A 149 9.08 -7.99 6.46
N MET A 150 9.06 -9.33 6.30
CA MET A 150 9.03 -9.97 4.99
C MET A 150 7.62 -9.99 4.36
N ASN A 151 6.58 -10.26 5.14
CA ASN A 151 5.19 -10.26 4.67
C ASN A 151 4.65 -8.84 4.44
N SER A 152 5.35 -7.84 4.98
CA SER A 152 5.12 -6.44 4.69
C SER A 152 6.43 -5.82 4.21
N PRO A 153 6.87 -6.08 2.95
CA PRO A 153 8.07 -5.45 2.39
C PRO A 153 8.03 -3.91 2.43
N LEU A 154 6.87 -3.34 2.79
CA LEU A 154 6.52 -1.93 2.77
C LEU A 154 6.34 -1.32 4.17
N CYS A 155 6.44 -2.10 5.26
CA CYS A 155 6.23 -1.60 6.62
C CYS A 155 7.44 -1.91 7.50
N TRP A 156 8.34 -0.94 7.63
CA TRP A 156 9.53 -1.00 8.49
C TRP A 156 9.21 -1.00 10.00
N LEU A 157 7.95 -1.20 10.42
CA LEU A 157 7.50 -0.98 11.81
C LEU A 157 6.58 -2.07 12.40
N GLY A 158 6.57 -3.29 11.87
CA GLY A 158 6.06 -4.44 12.63
C GLY A 158 4.55 -4.48 12.91
N THR A 159 3.72 -3.74 12.18
CA THR A 159 2.25 -3.87 12.27
C THR A 159 1.69 -4.86 11.24
N SER A 160 0.69 -5.62 11.68
CA SER A 160 0.05 -6.81 11.09
C SER A 160 -0.25 -6.80 9.58
N ARG A 161 -0.57 -8.00 9.03
CA ARG A 161 -0.99 -8.31 7.63
C ARG A 161 -2.10 -7.41 7.03
N GLN A 162 -2.73 -6.55 7.83
CA GLN A 162 -3.83 -5.66 7.43
C GLN A 162 -3.60 -4.19 7.83
N CYS A 163 -2.52 -3.90 8.57
CA CYS A 163 -1.98 -2.56 8.66
C CYS A 163 -1.10 -2.33 7.44
N THR A 164 -1.73 -2.28 6.27
CA THR A 164 -1.12 -1.60 5.13
C THR A 164 -1.18 -0.10 5.43
N CYS A 165 -0.39 0.33 6.42
CA CYS A 165 -0.02 1.73 6.56
C CYS A 165 0.79 2.05 5.32
N ILE A 166 0.05 2.58 4.36
CA ILE A 166 0.39 3.41 3.21
C ILE A 166 1.90 3.75 3.06
N LEU A 167 2.46 3.45 1.88
CA LEU A 167 3.78 3.83 1.32
C LEU A 167 5.05 3.15 1.91
N GLU A 168 6.08 2.70 1.18
CA GLU A 168 6.30 2.41 -0.25
C GLU A 168 7.72 1.88 -0.53
N ILE A 169 7.81 0.89 -1.42
CA ILE A 169 8.93 0.65 -2.35
C ILE A 169 8.46 0.94 -3.80
N VAL A 170 7.21 1.38 -3.97
CA VAL A 170 6.56 1.53 -5.28
C VAL A 170 6.76 2.94 -5.89
N ILE A 171 6.88 4.06 -5.14
CA ILE A 171 7.36 5.36 -5.70
C ILE A 171 8.76 5.22 -6.28
N LEU A 172 9.61 4.37 -5.70
CA LEU A 172 10.92 4.14 -6.30
C LEU A 172 10.76 3.66 -7.74
N VAL A 173 9.83 2.73 -8.00
CA VAL A 173 9.68 2.10 -9.31
C VAL A 173 8.79 2.94 -10.25
N LEU A 174 7.69 3.51 -9.75
CA LEU A 174 6.73 4.36 -10.50
C LEU A 174 7.39 5.61 -11.10
N ASN A 175 8.34 6.22 -10.38
CA ASN A 175 9.02 7.42 -10.87
C ASN A 175 9.84 7.12 -12.13
N TYR A 176 10.54 5.98 -12.21
CA TYR A 176 11.39 5.66 -13.38
C TYR A 176 10.58 5.51 -14.67
N TYR A 177 9.39 4.93 -14.61
CA TYR A 177 8.50 4.79 -15.77
C TYR A 177 7.92 6.14 -16.25
N SER A 178 8.04 7.19 -15.45
CA SER A 178 7.67 8.57 -15.81
C SER A 178 8.90 9.48 -15.98
N ALA A 179 10.10 8.90 -16.13
CA ALA A 179 11.35 9.64 -16.35
C ALA A 179 11.28 10.56 -17.55
N GLU A 180 10.67 10.07 -18.63
CA GLU A 180 10.59 10.75 -19.92
C GLU A 180 9.68 11.98 -19.87
N GLU A 181 8.70 11.98 -18.96
CA GLU A 181 7.76 13.09 -18.74
C GLU A 181 8.30 14.13 -17.74
N THR A 182 9.41 13.82 -17.05
CA THR A 182 9.97 14.67 -15.98
C THR A 182 11.01 15.65 -16.53
N GLN A 183 10.78 16.95 -16.35
CA GLN A 183 11.78 17.96 -16.66
C GLN A 183 13.02 17.80 -15.75
N ASN A 184 14.20 17.74 -16.37
CA ASN A 184 15.49 17.52 -15.69
C ASN A 184 15.51 16.26 -14.81
N ALA A 185 15.01 15.14 -15.36
CA ALA A 185 14.89 13.84 -14.72
C ALA A 185 16.12 13.43 -13.87
N SER A 186 17.34 13.67 -14.36
CA SER A 186 18.59 13.31 -13.66
C SER A 186 18.77 13.97 -12.28
N THR A 187 18.14 15.12 -12.04
CA THR A 187 18.22 15.86 -10.77
C THR A 187 16.90 15.89 -10.01
N THR A 188 15.79 15.97 -10.73
CA THR A 188 14.44 16.01 -10.15
C THR A 188 14.07 14.67 -9.55
N MET A 189 14.31 13.56 -10.26
CA MET A 189 13.89 12.23 -9.79
C MET A 189 14.55 11.81 -8.48
N PRO A 190 15.88 11.93 -8.30
CA PRO A 190 16.51 11.58 -7.02
C PRO A 190 15.96 12.40 -5.85
N ARG A 191 15.64 13.68 -6.08
CA ARG A 191 15.09 14.57 -5.05
C ARG A 191 13.66 14.18 -4.69
N VAL A 192 12.80 13.98 -5.70
CA VAL A 192 11.40 13.56 -5.51
C VAL A 192 11.34 12.23 -4.78
N ILE A 193 12.10 11.23 -5.24
CA ILE A 193 12.22 9.93 -4.58
C ILE A 193 12.62 10.09 -3.11
N THR A 194 13.65 10.88 -2.82
CA THR A 194 14.15 11.06 -1.45
C THR A 194 13.10 11.71 -0.56
N TRP A 195 12.48 12.81 -1.01
CA TRP A 195 11.46 13.52 -0.23
C TRP A 195 10.21 12.68 -0.01
N SER A 196 9.77 11.94 -1.03
CA SER A 196 8.65 11.02 -0.91
C SER A 196 8.93 9.94 0.13
N ILE A 197 10.11 9.31 0.11
CA ILE A 197 10.47 8.30 1.12
C ILE A 197 10.48 8.90 2.52
N VAL A 198 11.14 10.06 2.71
CA VAL A 198 11.30 10.67 4.03
C VAL A 198 9.95 11.10 4.60
N MET A 199 9.12 11.79 3.82
CA MET A 199 7.81 12.27 4.30
C MET A 199 6.88 11.10 4.65
N ASN A 200 6.86 10.07 3.82
CA ASN A 200 6.01 8.91 4.08
C ASN A 200 6.52 8.06 5.24
N ALA A 201 7.83 7.90 5.40
CA ALA A 201 8.39 7.26 6.58
C ALA A 201 7.95 7.98 7.87
N ILE A 202 7.97 9.31 7.89
CA ILE A 202 7.50 10.09 9.05
C ILE A 202 6.00 9.87 9.29
N MET A 203 5.18 9.93 8.24
CA MET A 203 3.73 9.71 8.33
C MET A 203 3.39 8.30 8.83
N VAL A 204 4.09 7.27 8.35
CA VAL A 204 3.89 5.89 8.80
C VAL A 204 4.35 5.71 10.24
N ILE A 205 5.50 6.24 10.63
CA ILE A 205 5.99 6.15 12.02
C ILE A 205 5.01 6.82 12.98
N ALA A 206 4.55 8.03 12.65
CA ALA A 206 3.61 8.76 13.49
C ALA A 206 2.25 8.05 13.60
N LEU A 207 1.70 7.56 12.48
CA LEU A 207 0.44 6.83 12.51
C LEU A 207 0.58 5.48 13.23
N ALA A 208 1.67 4.75 13.02
CA ALA A 208 1.93 3.46 13.66
C ALA A 208 2.00 3.59 15.19
N ASP A 209 2.68 4.62 15.70
CA ASP A 209 2.72 4.90 17.14
C ASP A 209 1.30 5.00 17.70
N VAL A 210 0.50 5.93 17.17
CA VAL A 210 -0.88 6.17 17.63
C VAL A 210 -1.77 4.94 17.42
N TYR A 211 -1.62 4.21 16.31
CA TYR A 211 -2.40 3.02 16.03
C TYR A 211 -2.12 1.88 17.02
N VAL A 212 -0.85 1.63 17.38
CA VAL A 212 -0.49 0.64 18.40
C VAL A 212 -1.00 1.08 19.78
N THR A 213 -1.02 2.38 20.06
CA THR A 213 -1.63 2.88 21.31
C THR A 213 -3.13 2.62 21.38
N ALA A 214 -3.80 2.62 20.23
CA ALA A 214 -5.24 2.52 20.12
C ALA A 214 -5.79 1.09 20.31
N ILE A 215 -4.96 0.08 20.16
CA ILE A 215 -5.33 -1.33 20.37
C ILE A 215 -5.34 -1.60 21.87
N ASP A 216 -6.48 -2.02 22.44
CA ASP A 216 -6.61 -2.34 23.87
C ASP A 216 -6.49 -3.84 24.19
N ASP A 217 -7.06 -4.70 23.34
CA ASP A 217 -6.90 -6.15 23.42
C ASP A 217 -6.56 -6.68 22.02
N LEU A 218 -5.32 -7.13 21.85
CA LEU A 218 -4.83 -7.60 20.56
C LEU A 218 -5.57 -8.86 20.12
N ASP A 219 -5.83 -9.80 21.03
CA ASP A 219 -6.47 -11.07 20.69
C ASP A 219 -7.93 -10.87 20.31
N ALA A 220 -8.64 -9.99 21.03
CA ALA A 220 -10.01 -9.61 20.68
C ALA A 220 -10.06 -8.88 19.32
N THR A 221 -9.08 -8.02 19.04
CA THR A 221 -9.02 -7.29 17.76
C THR A 221 -8.71 -8.23 16.59
N LEU A 222 -7.85 -9.24 16.78
CA LEU A 222 -7.50 -10.22 15.76
C LEU A 222 -8.60 -11.24 15.48
N SER A 223 -9.41 -11.58 16.48
CA SER A 223 -10.52 -12.55 16.39
C SER A 223 -11.86 -11.92 16.00
N THR A 224 -11.88 -10.64 15.62
CA THR A 224 -13.10 -9.92 15.26
C THR A 224 -13.86 -10.56 14.08
N PRO A 225 -15.20 -10.69 14.17
CA PRO A 225 -16.03 -11.12 13.04
C PRO A 225 -15.94 -10.21 11.80
N ILE A 226 -15.49 -8.96 11.97
CA ILE A 226 -15.28 -8.02 10.86
C ILE A 226 -14.23 -8.54 9.87
N GLY A 227 -13.26 -9.34 10.35
CA GLY A 227 -12.19 -9.91 9.53
C GLY A 227 -11.13 -8.91 9.06
N VAL A 228 -11.33 -7.62 9.35
CA VAL A 228 -10.40 -6.52 9.04
C VAL A 228 -10.07 -5.74 10.31
N VAL A 229 -8.84 -5.92 10.79
CA VAL A 229 -8.33 -5.38 12.06
C VAL A 229 -8.42 -3.85 12.12
N CYS A 230 -8.10 -3.15 11.03
CA CYS A 230 -8.12 -1.68 11.03
C CYS A 230 -9.51 -1.09 11.28
N ILE A 231 -10.56 -1.71 10.72
CA ILE A 231 -11.94 -1.27 10.92
C ILE A 231 -12.35 -1.50 12.38
N GLN A 232 -11.95 -2.63 12.96
CA GLN A 232 -12.22 -2.92 14.37
C GLN A 232 -11.57 -1.88 15.29
N VAL A 233 -10.29 -1.53 15.06
CA VAL A 233 -9.61 -0.48 15.84
C VAL A 233 -10.31 0.87 15.70
N PHE A 234 -10.71 1.25 14.48
CA PHE A 234 -11.46 2.50 14.26
C PHE A 234 -12.79 2.51 15.02
N TYR A 235 -13.50 1.38 15.03
CA TYR A 235 -14.74 1.24 15.79
C TYR A 235 -14.51 1.26 17.30
N ASP A 236 -13.45 0.61 17.78
CA ASP A 236 -13.15 0.56 19.20
C ASP A 236 -12.75 1.90 19.77
N VAL A 237 -12.09 2.73 18.97
CA VAL A 237 -11.66 4.08 19.35
C VAL A 237 -12.78 5.10 19.21
N THR A 238 -13.54 5.06 18.12
CA THR A 238 -14.59 6.06 17.87
C THR A 238 -15.92 5.74 18.55
N LYS A 239 -16.16 4.46 18.85
CA LYS A 239 -17.45 3.90 19.31
C LYS A 239 -18.65 4.33 18.45
N SER A 240 -18.40 4.73 17.20
CA SER A 240 -19.39 5.28 16.28
C SER A 240 -19.25 4.64 14.91
N ARG A 241 -20.35 4.06 14.43
CA ARG A 241 -20.39 3.46 13.08
C ARG A 241 -20.15 4.51 11.99
N SER A 242 -20.71 5.72 12.13
CA SER A 242 -20.55 6.75 11.11
C SER A 242 -19.11 7.24 10.97
N ALA A 243 -18.41 7.47 12.09
CA ALA A 243 -17.01 7.86 12.10
C ALA A 243 -16.11 6.74 11.53
N THR A 244 -16.36 5.51 11.95
CA THR A 244 -15.64 4.32 11.44
C THR A 244 -15.83 4.16 9.93
N ASN A 245 -17.07 4.32 9.44
CA ASN A 245 -17.37 4.25 8.02
C ASN A 245 -16.64 5.34 7.22
N ALA A 246 -16.58 6.56 7.74
CA ALA A 246 -15.87 7.66 7.09
C ALA A 246 -14.35 7.38 6.99
N MET A 247 -13.73 6.92 8.08
CA MET A 247 -12.30 6.59 8.11
C MET A 247 -11.96 5.41 7.18
N ALA A 248 -12.77 4.36 7.21
CA ALA A 248 -12.56 3.20 6.34
C ALA A 248 -12.87 3.50 4.87
N ALA A 249 -13.84 4.38 4.57
CA ALA A 249 -14.10 4.83 3.21
C ALA A 249 -12.89 5.57 2.61
N LEU A 250 -12.17 6.37 3.41
CA LEU A 250 -10.91 6.97 2.98
C LEU A 250 -9.89 5.90 2.59
N VAL A 251 -9.72 4.84 3.41
CA VAL A 251 -8.82 3.72 3.10
C VAL A 251 -9.21 3.01 1.79
N VAL A 252 -10.51 2.82 1.54
CA VAL A 252 -11.02 2.24 0.29
C VAL A 252 -10.71 3.15 -0.91
N ILE A 253 -10.97 4.45 -0.80
CA ILE A 253 -10.71 5.43 -1.87
C ILE A 253 -9.22 5.44 -2.23
N GLU A 254 -8.34 5.48 -1.23
CA GLU A 254 -6.88 5.43 -1.43
C GLU A 254 -6.43 4.11 -2.07
N SER A 255 -7.03 2.99 -1.67
CA SER A 255 -6.72 1.68 -2.27
C SER A 255 -7.15 1.60 -3.75
N ILE A 256 -8.28 2.21 -4.10
CA ILE A 256 -8.74 2.31 -5.49
C ILE A 256 -7.87 3.28 -6.29
N SER A 257 -7.47 4.41 -5.72
CA SER A 257 -6.51 5.35 -6.31
C SER A 257 -5.21 4.64 -6.67
N ALA A 258 -4.65 3.86 -5.72
CA ALA A 258 -3.48 3.03 -5.98
C ALA A 258 -3.72 2.06 -7.14
N CYS A 259 -4.84 1.32 -7.16
CA CYS A 259 -5.17 0.43 -8.27
C CYS A 259 -5.17 1.14 -9.65
N ILE A 260 -5.61 2.40 -9.71
CA ILE A 260 -5.61 3.20 -10.95
C ILE A 260 -4.17 3.55 -11.36
N ALA A 261 -3.38 4.14 -10.46
CA ALA A 261 -2.00 4.56 -10.71
C ALA A 261 -1.11 3.38 -11.14
N GLU A 262 -1.31 2.23 -10.50
CA GLU A 262 -0.63 0.97 -10.79
C GLU A 262 -0.94 0.45 -12.19
N GLY A 263 -2.22 0.48 -12.58
CA GLY A 263 -2.63 0.08 -13.94
C GLY A 263 -1.95 0.93 -15.02
N ALA A 264 -1.82 2.24 -14.80
CA ALA A 264 -1.16 3.16 -15.72
C ALA A 264 0.36 2.91 -15.83
N CYS A 265 1.01 2.57 -14.71
CA CYS A 265 2.46 2.31 -14.73
C CYS A 265 2.80 0.94 -15.29
N ALA A 266 1.99 -0.08 -15.00
CA ALA A 266 2.15 -1.41 -15.58
C ALA A 266 2.04 -1.37 -17.12
N SER A 267 1.11 -0.60 -17.68
CA SER A 267 0.99 -0.46 -19.14
C SER A 267 2.23 0.18 -19.77
N ARG A 268 2.80 1.22 -19.15
CA ARG A 268 4.03 1.88 -19.63
C ARG A 268 5.23 0.93 -19.67
N GLN A 269 5.38 0.09 -18.65
CA GLN A 269 6.46 -0.90 -18.67
C GLN A 269 6.31 -1.89 -19.83
N VAL A 270 5.09 -2.40 -20.06
CA VAL A 270 4.84 -3.37 -21.13
C VAL A 270 5.18 -2.77 -22.49
N GLU A 271 4.80 -1.52 -22.73
CA GLU A 271 5.19 -0.79 -23.95
C GLU A 271 6.71 -0.79 -24.14
N CYS A 272 7.48 -0.42 -23.12
CA CYS A 272 8.96 -0.41 -23.20
C CYS A 272 9.59 -1.80 -23.38
N THR A 273 8.93 -2.89 -22.95
CA THR A 273 9.44 -4.26 -23.16
C THR A 273 9.17 -4.81 -24.57
N THR A 274 8.27 -4.20 -25.33
CA THR A 274 7.88 -4.71 -26.67
C THR A 274 8.80 -4.18 -27.78
N PHE A 275 9.61 -3.15 -27.50
CA PHE A 275 10.48 -2.47 -28.47
C PHE A 275 11.98 -2.78 -28.33
N THR A 276 12.36 -3.81 -27.56
CA THR A 276 13.75 -4.30 -27.42
C THR A 276 13.89 -5.73 -27.89
#